data_AF-A0A961X180-F1
#
_entry.id   AF-A0A961X180-F1
#
_cell.length_a   1.000
_cell.length_b   1.000
_cell.length_c   1.000
_cell.angle_alpha   90.00
_cell.angle_beta   90.00
_cell.angle_gamma   90.00
#
_symmetry.space_group_name_H-M   'P 1'
#
loop_
_entity.id
_entity.type
_entity.pdbx_description
1 polymer ?
#
loop_
_entity_poly.entity_id
_entity_poly.type
_entity_poly.pdbx_seq_one_letter_code
_entity_poly.pdbx_strand_id
1 'polypeptide(L)' 'MLDVSGLTYRYGRRIALKDVRFAISGRRITMLLGPNGAGKTTLFSLITR' A
#
# COMPACT_ATOMS: atom_id res chain seq x y z
N MET A 1 10.54 11.35 -0.46
CA MET A 1 10.82 9.93 -0.76
C MET A 1 9.91 9.12 0.14
N LEU A 2 9.14 8.19 -0.41
CA LEU A 2 8.26 7.32 0.35
C LEU A 2 8.88 5.93 0.36
N ASP A 3 9.13 5.36 1.53
CA ASP A 3 9.62 4.00 1.70
C ASP A 3 8.65 3.22 2.58
N VAL A 4 8.23 2.06 2.10
CA VAL A 4 7.40 1.11 2.83
C VAL A 4 8.15 -0.20 2.88
N SER A 5 8.45 -0.65 4.10
CA SER A 5 9.28 -1.83 4.34
C SER A 5 8.53 -2.84 5.23
N GLY A 6 7.72 -3.70 4.59
CA GLY A 6 7.09 -4.86 5.23
C GLY A 6 5.69 -4.60 5.80
N LEU A 7 4.92 -3.72 5.16
CA LEU A 7 3.59 -3.33 5.63
C LEU A 7 2.61 -4.51 5.56
N THR A 8 2.17 -4.96 6.72
CA THR A 8 1.07 -5.91 6.87
C THR A 8 -0.07 -5.24 7.60
N TYR A 9 -1.28 -5.34 7.05
CA TYR A 9 -2.47 -4.73 7.65
C TYR A 9 -3.68 -5.64 7.52
N ARG A 10 -4.51 -5.67 8.57
CA ARG A 10 -5.69 -6.53 8.68
C ARG A 10 -6.92 -5.73 9.10
N TYR A 11 -8.05 -6.04 8.46
CA TYR A 11 -9.37 -5.68 8.98
C TYR A 11 -9.93 -6.87 9.75
N GLY A 12 -9.81 -6.82 11.08
CA GLY A 12 -10.14 -7.95 11.95
C GLY A 12 -9.41 -9.22 11.51
N ARG A 13 -10.17 -10.24 11.11
CA ARG A 13 -9.61 -11.53 10.66
C ARG A 13 -9.13 -11.54 9.20
N ARG A 14 -9.41 -10.53 8.37
CA ARG A 14 -8.97 -10.51 6.97
C ARG A 14 -7.65 -9.76 6.81
N ILE A 15 -6.66 -10.41 6.20
CA ILE A 15 -5.43 -9.72 5.77
C ILE A 15 -5.75 -8.92 4.51
N ALA A 16 -5.61 -7.60 4.61
CA ALA A 16 -5.85 -6.68 3.49
C ALA A 16 -4.55 -6.33 2.76
N LEU A 17 -3.43 -6.24 3.49
CA LEU A 17 -2.08 -6.09 2.95
C LEU A 17 -1.17 -7.08 3.66
N LYS A 18 -0.28 -7.75 2.93
CA LYS A 18 0.67 -8.72 3.47
C LYS A 18 2.06 -8.39 2.96
N ASP A 19 2.96 -8.04 3.88
CA ASP A 19 4.38 -7.78 3.61
C ASP A 19 4.64 -6.88 2.39
N VAL A 20 3.88 -5.80 2.27
CA VAL A 20 4.01 -4.86 1.15
C VAL A 20 5.31 -4.07 1.31
N ARG A 21 6.13 -4.06 0.26
CA ARG A 21 7.43 -3.37 0.21
C ARG A 21 7.55 -2.56 -1.08
N PHE A 22 7.83 -1.26 -0.97
CA PHE A 22 8.13 -0.41 -2.12
C PHE A 22 8.81 0.89 -1.69
N ALA A 23 9.58 1.47 -2.60
CA ALA A 23 10.15 2.80 -2.46
C ALA A 23 9.77 3.65 -3.68
N ILE A 24 9.32 4.88 -3.43
CA ILE A 24 8.96 5.87 -4.44
C ILE A 24 9.85 7.10 -4.26
N SER A 25 10.66 7.36 -5.28
CA SER A 25 11.48 8.57 -5.39
C SER A 25 10.61 9.81 -5.59
N GLY A 26 11.06 10.95 -5.09
CA GLY A 26 10.38 12.23 -5.33
C GLY A 26 10.33 12.61 -6.81
N ARG A 27 9.45 13.54 -7.17
CA ARG A 27 9.30 14.09 -8.54
C ARG A 27 8.95 13.04 -9.62
N ARG A 28 8.23 11.98 -9.25
CA ARG A 28 7.71 10.98 -10.18
C ARG A 28 6.22 10.75 -9.93
N ILE A 29 5.45 10.64 -11.01
CA ILE A 29 4.08 10.15 -10.96
C ILE A 29 4.15 8.62 -10.92
N THR A 30 3.57 8.01 -9.89
CA THR A 30 3.50 6.56 -9.71
C THR A 30 2.05 6.14 -9.59
N MET A 31 1.66 5.08 -10.30
CA MET A 31 0.28 4.59 -10.33
C MET A 31 0.19 3.19 -9.71
N LEU A 32 -0.77 3.00 -8.80
CA LEU A 32 -1.05 1.71 -8.19
C LEU A 32 -2.20 1.04 -8.92
N LEU A 33 -1.91 -0.07 -9.60
CA LEU A 33 -2.87 -0.84 -10.40
C LEU A 33 -3.19 -2.19 -9.76
N GLY A 34 -4.37 -2.74 -10.07
CA GLY A 34 -4.79 -4.06 -9.64
C GLY A 34 -6.31 -4.23 -9.65
N PRO A 35 -6.84 -5.46 -9.51
CA PRO A 35 -8.28 -5.73 -9.51
C PRO A 35 -9.00 -5.14 -8.29
N ASN A 36 -10.33 -5.14 -8.33
CA ASN A 36 -11.16 -4.75 -7.18
C ASN A 36 -10.88 -5.68 -6.00
N GLY A 37 -10.72 -5.09 -4.80
CA GLY A 37 -10.38 -5.85 -3.59
C GLY A 37 -8.89 -6.17 -3.40
N ALA A 38 -8.00 -5.75 -4.29
CA ALA A 38 -6.55 -5.99 -4.17
C ALA A 38 -5.83 -5.21 -3.04
N GLY A 39 -6.56 -4.38 -2.27
CA GLY A 39 -5.99 -3.61 -1.15
C GLY A 39 -5.48 -2.21 -1.52
N LYS A 40 -5.75 -1.71 -2.74
CA LYS A 40 -5.31 -0.37 -3.18
C LYS A 40 -5.77 0.76 -2.25
N THR A 41 -7.07 0.83 -1.98
CA THR A 41 -7.63 1.84 -1.05
C THR A 41 -7.06 1.68 0.36
N THR A 42 -6.91 0.44 0.84
CA THR A 42 -6.28 0.16 2.14
C THR A 42 -4.86 0.71 2.19
N LEU A 43 -4.05 0.48 1.16
CA LEU A 43 -2.68 0.97 1.09
C LEU A 43 -2.65 2.50 1.11
N PHE A 44 -3.46 3.15 0.26
CA PHE A 44 -3.57 4.61 0.23
C PHE A 44 -3.97 5.18 1.59
N SER A 45 -5.00 4.65 2.25
CA SER A 45 -5.43 5.12 3.57
C SER A 45 -4.37 5.01 4.66
N LEU A 46 -3.37 4.13 4.49
CA LEU A 46 -2.27 3.97 5.44
C LEU A 46 -1.09 4.90 5.13
N ILE A 47 -0.80 5.17 3.86
CA ILE A 47 0.36 6.00 3.45
C ILE A 47 0.03 7.49 3.28
N THR A 48 -1.25 7.87 3.22
CA THR A 48 -1.68 9.27 3.07
C THR A 48 -2.29 9.88 4.34
N ARG A 49 -2.17 9.22 5.48
CA ARG A 49 -2.41 9.84 6.80
C ARG A 49 -1.15 10.53 7.27
#